data_AF-A0A2U2SC75-F1
#
_entry.id   AF-A0A2U2SC75-F1
#
_cell.length_a   1.000
_cell.length_b   1.000
_cell.length_c   1.000
_cell.angle_alpha   90.00
_cell.angle_beta   90.00
_cell.angle_gamma   90.00
#
_symmetry.space_group_name_H-M   'P 1'
#
loop_
_entity.id
_entity.type
_entity.pdbx_description
1 polymer ?
#
loop_
_entity_poly.entity_id
_entity_poly.type
_entity_poly.pdbx_seq_one_letter_code
_entity_poly.pdbx_strand_id
1 'polypeptide(L)'
;MGSQTRLQALWQGIYGYGQEEAFEALLATLRAYKGKIPPPPRTDLDQSDVLLITYPDQVQEANQPPLHTLSQFCQRHLAELVTVIHLLPFYPWSSDDGFSVIDYRQVDPRYGDWTHIQAFRSQFRLMFDAVINHISAQSAWFQGFLQGEARYQQHFITIDQEVDLSAVFRPRTTPLLTPFLTAQGEKRVWTTFSSDQVDLNYHNPRLLVEMIDLLLFYAQQGASFLRLDAIAFLWKEMGTACLHLPQTHWIIQLIRAVFEIVAPHVRLITETNVPHAENLSYFGDGSNEAHLVYNFALPPLVLHSLRNGDGSAFSNWVASLELPSDQVTFLNFLASHDGIGIGPVRGILREEQIAELVSGTLERQGLVSYKTTPDGSTSPYELNINYFDALSDPRRKEPLELHLQRFIAAHALML
;
A
#
# COMPACT_ATOMS: atom_id res chain seq x y z
N MET A 1 9.46 -25.39 14.51
CA MET A 1 10.20 -25.73 13.28
C MET A 1 11.37 -24.76 13.14
N GLY A 2 12.50 -25.16 12.56
CA GLY A 2 13.58 -24.21 12.26
C GLY A 2 13.15 -23.15 11.24
N SER A 3 13.74 -21.95 11.29
CA SER A 3 13.37 -20.83 10.42
C SER A 3 13.47 -21.18 8.92
N GLN A 4 14.48 -21.94 8.52
CA GLN A 4 14.65 -22.42 7.15
C GLN A 4 13.54 -23.40 6.72
N THR A 5 13.08 -24.27 7.64
CA THR A 5 11.97 -25.20 7.37
C THR A 5 10.66 -24.44 7.11
N ARG A 6 10.42 -23.35 7.85
CA ARG A 6 9.26 -22.47 7.63
C ARG A 6 9.33 -21.80 6.25
N LEU A 7 10.48 -21.23 5.88
CA LEU A 7 10.68 -20.62 4.55
C LEU A 7 10.43 -21.62 3.43
N GLN A 8 10.95 -22.85 3.56
CA GLN A 8 10.77 -23.89 2.55
C GLN A 8 9.30 -24.31 2.39
N ALA A 9 8.57 -24.45 3.50
CA ALA A 9 7.14 -24.80 3.45
C ALA A 9 6.31 -23.70 2.77
N LEU A 10 6.57 -22.43 3.09
CA LEU A 10 5.89 -21.29 2.44
C LEU A 10 6.22 -21.22 0.94
N TRP A 11 7.50 -21.40 0.58
CA TRP A 11 7.93 -21.45 -0.82
C TRP A 11 7.23 -22.55 -1.61
N GLN A 12 7.15 -23.76 -1.04
CA GLN A 12 6.43 -24.89 -1.64
C GLN A 12 4.92 -24.65 -1.72
N GLY A 13 4.34 -23.91 -0.77
CA GLY A 13 2.94 -23.49 -0.84
C GLY A 13 2.69 -22.60 -2.07
N ILE A 14 3.58 -21.65 -2.35
CA ILE A 14 3.46 -20.70 -3.47
C ILE A 14 3.69 -21.39 -4.81
N TYR A 15 4.79 -22.16 -4.95
CA TYR A 15 5.28 -22.65 -6.24
C TYR A 15 5.22 -24.16 -6.45
N GLY A 16 4.87 -24.94 -5.44
CA GLY A 16 5.01 -26.40 -5.47
C GLY A 16 6.47 -26.86 -5.44
N TYR A 17 6.73 -28.01 -6.04
CA TYR A 17 8.08 -28.61 -6.15
C TYR A 17 8.74 -28.22 -7.49
N GLY A 18 10.08 -28.27 -7.58
CA GLY A 18 10.81 -28.02 -8.84
C GLY A 18 11.33 -26.59 -9.02
N GLN A 19 11.27 -25.76 -7.98
CA GLN A 19 11.80 -24.38 -7.97
C GLN A 19 12.96 -24.22 -6.99
N GLU A 20 13.78 -25.26 -6.81
CA GLU A 20 14.86 -25.31 -5.84
C GLU A 20 15.97 -24.29 -6.14
N GLU A 21 16.27 -24.02 -7.43
CA GLU A 21 17.29 -23.04 -7.81
C GLU A 21 16.92 -21.63 -7.32
N ALA A 22 15.67 -21.21 -7.53
CA ALA A 22 15.19 -19.91 -7.07
C ALA A 22 15.09 -19.84 -5.54
N PHE A 23 14.74 -20.94 -4.87
CA PHE A 23 14.77 -20.99 -3.40
C PHE A 23 16.20 -20.87 -2.84
N GLU A 24 17.19 -21.52 -3.47
CA GLU A 24 18.59 -21.36 -3.07
C GLU A 24 19.11 -19.93 -3.31
N ALA A 25 18.64 -19.28 -4.39
CA ALA A 25 18.90 -17.86 -4.62
C ALA A 25 18.31 -16.98 -3.51
N LEU A 26 17.07 -17.25 -3.06
CA LEU A 26 16.49 -16.58 -1.90
C LEU A 26 17.36 -16.75 -0.65
N LEU A 27 17.80 -17.97 -0.34
CA LEU A 27 18.67 -18.23 0.81
C LEU A 27 20.03 -17.50 0.67
N ALA A 28 20.57 -17.39 -0.54
CA ALA A 28 21.77 -16.62 -0.82
C ALA A 28 21.58 -15.13 -0.55
N THR A 29 20.43 -14.56 -0.97
CA THR A 29 20.05 -13.18 -0.64
C THR A 29 19.99 -12.97 0.88
N LEU A 30 19.33 -13.86 1.64
CA LEU A 30 19.27 -13.74 3.10
C LEU A 30 20.66 -13.76 3.74
N ARG A 31 21.56 -14.65 3.28
CA ARG A 31 22.96 -14.69 3.74
C ARG A 31 23.69 -13.38 3.44
N ALA A 32 23.41 -12.75 2.31
CA ALA A 32 24.04 -11.49 1.90
C ALA A 32 23.65 -10.30 2.80
N TYR A 33 22.43 -10.27 3.37
CA TYR A 33 21.98 -9.18 4.25
C TYR A 33 22.13 -9.46 5.75
N LYS A 34 22.36 -10.72 6.15
CA LYS A 34 22.46 -11.09 7.56
C LYS A 34 23.50 -10.23 8.29
N GLY A 35 23.05 -9.52 9.33
CA GLY A 35 23.89 -8.64 10.15
C GLY A 35 24.21 -7.28 9.52
N LYS A 36 23.62 -6.92 8.38
CA LYS A 36 23.86 -5.64 7.69
C LYS A 36 22.75 -4.60 7.84
N ILE A 37 21.63 -4.97 8.46
CA ILE A 37 20.47 -4.09 8.66
C ILE A 37 20.39 -3.73 10.15
N PRO A 38 20.90 -2.55 10.56
CA PRO A 38 20.91 -2.15 11.96
C PRO A 38 19.50 -1.76 12.43
N PRO A 39 19.08 -2.17 13.64
CA PRO A 39 17.81 -1.72 14.19
C PRO A 39 17.83 -0.22 14.50
N PRO A 40 16.67 0.47 14.43
CA PRO A 40 16.53 1.80 15.00
C PRO A 40 16.70 1.78 16.53
N PRO A 41 16.93 2.94 17.18
CA PRO A 41 17.07 3.03 18.65
C PRO A 41 15.88 2.47 19.43
N ARG A 42 14.67 2.54 18.85
CA ARG A 42 13.43 1.99 19.40
C ARG A 42 12.77 1.11 18.34
N THR A 43 12.46 -0.13 18.69
CA THR A 43 11.87 -1.13 17.77
C THR A 43 10.43 -1.46 18.09
N ASP A 44 10.02 -1.25 19.34
CA ASP A 44 8.67 -1.58 19.80
C ASP A 44 7.66 -0.57 19.25
N LEU A 45 6.41 -1.02 19.12
CA LEU A 45 5.28 -0.19 18.75
C LEU A 45 4.33 -0.14 19.94
N ASP A 46 3.91 1.05 20.34
CA ASP A 46 2.92 1.24 21.40
C ASP A 46 2.01 2.44 21.08
N GLN A 47 1.06 2.73 21.97
CA GLN A 47 0.07 3.79 21.78
C GLN A 47 0.65 5.21 21.72
N SER A 48 1.93 5.42 22.01
CA SER A 48 2.61 6.72 21.84
C SER A 48 3.11 6.94 20.41
N ASP A 49 2.98 5.94 19.53
CA ASP A 49 3.44 6.05 18.16
C ASP A 49 2.48 6.83 17.26
N VAL A 50 3.04 7.87 16.65
CA VAL A 50 2.33 8.78 15.76
C VAL A 50 3.08 8.81 14.43
N LEU A 51 2.35 8.55 13.35
CA LEU A 51 2.87 8.48 11.99
C LEU A 51 2.50 9.77 11.25
N LEU A 52 3.48 10.39 10.59
CA LEU A 52 3.24 11.39 9.56
C LEU A 52 3.39 10.75 8.19
N ILE A 53 2.33 10.77 7.39
CA ILE A 53 2.37 10.42 5.97
C ILE A 53 2.59 11.70 5.17
N THR A 54 3.63 11.74 4.32
CA THR A 54 3.98 12.96 3.59
C THR A 54 4.71 12.67 2.28
N TYR A 55 4.47 13.50 1.27
CA TYR A 55 5.27 13.49 0.06
C TYR A 55 6.68 14.05 0.32
N PRO A 56 7.71 13.57 -0.41
CA PRO A 56 9.09 14.04 -0.28
C PRO A 56 9.27 15.55 -0.44
N ASP A 57 8.34 16.18 -1.16
CA ASP A 57 8.34 17.59 -1.54
C ASP A 57 7.17 18.39 -0.94
N GLN A 58 6.54 17.88 0.12
CA GLN A 58 5.46 18.58 0.84
C GLN A 58 5.91 19.93 1.40
N VAL A 59 7.18 20.04 1.81
CA VAL A 59 7.81 21.28 2.31
C VAL A 59 9.08 21.52 1.51
N GLN A 60 9.20 22.69 0.90
CA GLN A 60 10.30 23.00 -0.02
C GLN A 60 10.91 24.37 0.29
N GLU A 61 12.21 24.48 0.04
CA GLU A 61 12.95 25.73 0.05
C GLU A 61 13.70 25.87 -1.28
N ALA A 62 13.79 27.10 -1.79
CA ALA A 62 14.45 27.37 -3.05
C ALA A 62 15.94 26.95 -3.00
N ASN A 63 16.40 26.27 -4.05
CA ASN A 63 17.78 25.78 -4.21
C ASN A 63 18.23 24.73 -3.18
N GLN A 64 17.29 24.02 -2.52
CA GLN A 64 17.60 22.88 -1.67
C GLN A 64 16.84 21.64 -2.14
N PRO A 65 17.42 20.43 -2.01
CA PRO A 65 16.66 19.20 -2.23
C PRO A 65 15.43 19.15 -1.30
N PRO A 66 14.23 18.85 -1.82
CA PRO A 66 13.02 18.79 -1.01
C PRO A 66 13.12 17.88 0.22
N LEU A 67 13.75 16.70 0.09
CA LEU A 67 13.97 15.79 1.22
C LEU A 67 14.83 16.41 2.33
N HIS A 68 15.79 17.26 1.98
CA HIS A 68 16.59 17.98 2.97
C HIS A 68 15.71 18.95 3.78
N THR A 69 14.92 19.75 3.07
CA THR A 69 14.02 20.74 3.67
C THR A 69 13.00 20.08 4.58
N LEU A 70 12.36 19.02 4.09
CA LEU A 70 11.40 18.23 4.84
C LEU A 70 12.03 17.62 6.11
N SER A 71 13.24 17.07 6.01
CA SER A 71 13.95 16.51 7.15
C SER A 71 14.20 17.55 8.24
N GLN A 72 14.72 18.73 7.87
CA GLN A 72 14.94 19.82 8.81
C GLN A 72 13.63 20.32 9.44
N PHE A 73 12.57 20.45 8.64
CA PHE A 73 11.26 20.85 9.13
C PHE A 73 10.72 19.86 10.17
N CYS A 74 10.73 18.56 9.86
CA CYS A 74 10.26 17.53 10.77
C CYS A 74 11.09 17.51 12.06
N GLN A 75 12.42 17.55 11.96
CA GLN A 75 13.29 17.58 13.14
C GLN A 75 13.03 18.79 14.03
N ARG A 76 12.80 19.96 13.43
CA ARG A 76 12.59 21.21 14.18
C ARG A 76 11.21 21.32 14.81
N HIS A 77 10.19 20.81 14.15
CA HIS A 77 8.79 21.10 14.51
C HIS A 77 8.00 19.89 14.99
N LEU A 78 8.41 18.67 14.64
CA LEU A 78 7.61 17.46 14.84
C LEU A 78 8.30 16.39 15.68
N ALA A 79 9.57 16.58 16.05
CA ALA A 79 10.37 15.60 16.78
C ALA A 79 9.78 15.12 18.12
N GLU A 80 8.96 15.95 18.77
CA GLU A 80 8.28 15.62 20.03
C GLU A 80 6.87 15.03 19.83
N LEU A 81 6.34 15.08 18.60
CA LEU A 81 4.96 14.73 18.27
C LEU A 81 4.84 13.51 17.38
N VAL A 82 5.83 13.27 16.52
CA VAL A 82 5.82 12.24 15.48
C VAL A 82 6.99 11.28 15.72
N THR A 83 6.72 9.97 15.68
CA THR A 83 7.74 8.94 15.90
C THR A 83 8.17 8.24 14.61
N VAL A 84 7.33 8.32 13.57
CA VAL A 84 7.54 7.65 12.29
C VAL A 84 7.18 8.60 11.15
N ILE A 85 8.07 8.70 10.15
CA ILE A 85 7.79 9.38 8.89
C ILE A 85 7.54 8.32 7.81
N HIS A 86 6.32 8.29 7.29
CA HIS A 86 6.00 7.58 6.05
C HIS A 86 6.22 8.54 4.89
N LEU A 87 7.34 8.30 4.20
CA LEU A 87 7.64 8.98 2.94
C LEU A 87 6.88 8.24 1.83
N LEU A 88 5.89 8.93 1.26
CA LEU A 88 5.23 8.50 0.01
C LEU A 88 6.28 8.35 -1.11
N PRO A 89 5.96 7.64 -2.21
CA PRO A 89 6.98 7.14 -3.12
C PRO A 89 7.96 8.23 -3.59
N PHE A 90 9.24 8.04 -3.23
CA PHE A 90 10.34 8.97 -3.51
C PHE A 90 11.23 8.49 -4.66
N TYR A 91 10.87 7.40 -5.31
CA TYR A 91 11.57 6.81 -6.44
C TYR A 91 11.34 7.64 -7.71
N PRO A 92 12.19 7.54 -8.74
CA PRO A 92 11.82 8.00 -10.08
C PRO A 92 10.48 7.37 -10.51
N TRP A 93 9.56 8.19 -11.02
CA TRP A 93 8.21 7.77 -11.37
C TRP A 93 7.67 8.49 -12.61
N SER A 94 6.70 7.88 -13.30
CA SER A 94 6.13 8.40 -14.55
C SER A 94 4.69 8.89 -14.46
N SER A 95 3.87 8.31 -13.59
CA SER A 95 2.48 8.72 -13.33
C SER A 95 2.05 8.35 -11.90
N ASP A 96 0.81 8.68 -11.54
CA ASP A 96 0.16 8.31 -10.27
C ASP A 96 0.92 8.83 -9.03
N ASP A 97 1.42 10.06 -9.12
CA ASP A 97 2.12 10.78 -8.04
C ASP A 97 3.14 9.92 -7.26
N GLY A 98 3.91 9.09 -7.98
CA GLY A 98 4.94 8.25 -7.37
C GLY A 98 4.68 6.75 -7.46
N PHE A 99 3.43 6.32 -7.64
CA PHE A 99 3.07 4.90 -7.62
C PHE A 99 3.35 4.17 -8.95
N SER A 100 3.60 4.87 -10.05
CA SER A 100 4.17 4.25 -11.26
C SER A 100 5.71 4.35 -11.24
N VAL A 101 6.37 3.45 -10.50
CA VAL A 101 7.82 3.49 -10.24
C VAL A 101 8.65 3.10 -11.47
N ILE A 102 9.63 3.92 -11.85
CA ILE A 102 10.58 3.68 -12.95
C ILE A 102 11.80 2.89 -12.47
N ASP A 103 12.38 3.27 -11.33
CA ASP A 103 13.56 2.62 -10.73
C ASP A 103 13.44 2.53 -9.21
N TYR A 104 13.22 1.33 -8.70
CA TYR A 104 13.08 1.06 -7.28
C TYR A 104 14.33 1.37 -6.44
N ARG A 105 15.53 1.36 -7.02
CA ARG A 105 16.79 1.46 -6.25
C ARG A 105 17.34 2.88 -6.17
N GLN A 106 16.70 3.81 -6.86
CA GLN A 106 17.09 5.21 -6.91
C GLN A 106 16.09 6.06 -6.12
N VAL A 107 16.59 7.10 -5.45
CA VAL A 107 15.76 8.24 -5.02
C VAL A 107 15.69 9.20 -6.20
N ASP A 108 14.49 9.69 -6.51
CA ASP A 108 14.31 10.63 -7.62
C ASP A 108 15.23 11.85 -7.42
N PRO A 109 16.09 12.17 -8.40
CA PRO A 109 17.00 13.31 -8.29
C PRO A 109 16.29 14.64 -8.05
N ARG A 110 14.99 14.76 -8.38
CA ARG A 110 14.15 15.92 -8.05
C ARG A 110 13.98 16.12 -6.55
N TYR A 111 14.02 15.04 -5.77
CA TYR A 111 13.82 15.05 -4.32
C TYR A 111 15.15 15.05 -3.54
N GLY A 112 16.20 14.43 -4.11
CA GLY A 112 17.52 14.32 -3.51
C GLY A 112 18.18 12.97 -3.78
N ASP A 113 18.75 12.36 -2.73
CA ASP A 113 19.39 11.05 -2.79
C ASP A 113 19.17 10.26 -1.48
N TRP A 114 19.73 9.05 -1.39
CA TRP A 114 19.64 8.20 -0.20
C TRP A 114 20.22 8.85 1.07
N THR A 115 21.21 9.74 0.95
CA THR A 115 21.79 10.42 2.13
C THR A 115 20.78 11.37 2.77
N HIS A 116 19.93 12.00 1.97
CA HIS A 116 18.84 12.85 2.44
C HIS A 116 17.74 12.05 3.15
N ILE A 117 17.39 10.87 2.64
CA ILE A 117 16.44 9.96 3.31
C ILE A 117 17.03 9.48 4.64
N GLN A 118 18.29 9.07 4.64
CA GLN A 118 18.96 8.58 5.85
C GLN A 118 19.09 9.64 6.95
N ALA A 119 19.08 10.94 6.59
CA ALA A 119 19.13 12.04 7.57
C ALA A 119 17.94 12.06 8.53
N PHE A 120 16.76 11.54 8.14
CA PHE A 120 15.60 11.44 9.04
C PHE A 120 15.83 10.48 10.21
N ARG A 121 16.71 9.48 10.03
CA ARG A 121 16.91 8.37 10.97
C ARG A 121 17.50 8.79 12.31
N SER A 122 18.05 9.99 12.41
CA SER A 122 18.55 10.53 13.68
C SER A 122 17.43 10.75 14.69
N GLN A 123 16.20 10.97 14.23
CA GLN A 123 15.06 11.32 15.08
C GLN A 123 13.83 10.45 14.84
N PHE A 124 13.65 9.93 13.61
CA PHE A 124 12.43 9.23 13.21
C PHE A 124 12.72 7.82 12.70
N ARG A 125 11.76 6.92 12.92
CA ARG A 125 11.68 5.68 12.14
C ARG A 125 11.07 5.99 10.78
N LEU A 126 11.42 5.20 9.77
CA LEU A 126 10.98 5.43 8.40
C LEU A 126 10.04 4.33 7.92
N MET A 127 8.99 4.73 7.21
CA MET A 127 8.13 3.86 6.42
C MET A 127 8.29 4.21 4.94
N PHE A 128 8.55 3.19 4.11
CA PHE A 128 8.62 3.33 2.67
C PHE A 128 7.48 2.55 2.00
N ASP A 129 6.98 3.07 0.90
CA ASP A 129 6.13 2.33 -0.02
C ASP A 129 6.92 1.26 -0.76
N ALA A 130 6.42 0.03 -0.65
CA ALA A 130 6.82 -1.13 -1.41
C ALA A 130 5.80 -1.37 -2.53
N VAL A 131 5.96 -0.65 -3.64
CA VAL A 131 5.12 -0.77 -4.84
C VAL A 131 5.54 -2.00 -5.65
N ILE A 132 5.14 -3.18 -5.16
CA ILE A 132 5.64 -4.46 -5.67
C ILE A 132 4.60 -5.21 -6.52
N ASN A 133 3.36 -4.73 -6.66
CA ASN A 133 2.39 -5.34 -7.57
C ASN A 133 2.67 -5.01 -9.03
N HIS A 134 3.13 -3.80 -9.29
CA HIS A 134 3.29 -3.23 -10.63
C HIS A 134 4.49 -2.30 -10.68
N ILE A 135 4.97 -2.03 -11.89
CA ILE A 135 6.06 -1.10 -12.19
C ILE A 135 5.67 -0.22 -13.38
N SER A 136 6.34 0.91 -13.56
CA SER A 136 6.15 1.78 -14.71
C SER A 136 6.45 1.06 -16.03
N ALA A 137 5.64 1.32 -17.06
CA ALA A 137 5.92 0.95 -18.44
C ALA A 137 7.19 1.65 -18.99
N GLN A 138 7.69 2.70 -18.32
CA GLN A 138 8.94 3.37 -18.66
C GLN A 138 10.16 2.76 -17.94
N SER A 139 9.95 1.78 -17.06
CA SER A 139 11.04 1.12 -16.34
C SER A 139 11.97 0.34 -17.27
N ALA A 140 13.24 0.23 -16.88
CA ALA A 140 14.22 -0.58 -17.61
C ALA A 140 13.78 -2.06 -17.73
N TRP A 141 13.02 -2.57 -16.75
CA TRP A 141 12.50 -3.93 -16.76
C TRP A 141 11.49 -4.12 -17.88
N PHE A 142 10.52 -3.20 -18.00
CA PHE A 142 9.51 -3.29 -19.04
C PHE A 142 10.11 -2.99 -20.43
N GLN A 143 11.00 -2.01 -20.54
CA GLN A 143 11.71 -1.74 -21.80
C GLN A 143 12.52 -2.95 -22.26
N GLY A 144 13.21 -3.66 -21.35
CA GLY A 144 13.92 -4.90 -21.67
C GLY A 144 12.96 -6.04 -22.07
N PHE A 145 11.77 -6.12 -21.46
CA PHE A 145 10.71 -7.03 -21.89
C PHE A 145 10.24 -6.73 -23.33
N LEU A 146 9.97 -5.46 -23.66
CA LEU A 146 9.59 -5.06 -25.02
C LEU A 146 10.68 -5.39 -26.04
N GLN A 147 11.96 -5.33 -25.65
CA GLN A 147 13.11 -5.68 -26.49
C GLN A 147 13.39 -7.19 -26.56
N GLY A 148 12.66 -8.02 -25.81
CA GLY A 148 12.83 -9.47 -25.80
C GLY A 148 14.01 -9.97 -24.97
N GLU A 149 14.54 -9.18 -24.06
CA GLU A 149 15.64 -9.59 -23.18
C GLU A 149 15.23 -10.77 -22.30
N ALA A 150 16.00 -11.87 -22.36
CA ALA A 150 15.67 -13.13 -21.68
C ALA A 150 15.42 -12.97 -20.17
N ARG A 151 16.08 -12.01 -19.51
CA ARG A 151 15.87 -11.71 -18.09
C ARG A 151 14.43 -11.31 -17.78
N TYR A 152 13.82 -10.48 -18.62
CA TYR A 152 12.52 -9.85 -18.32
C TYR A 152 11.33 -10.53 -18.98
N GLN A 153 11.55 -11.53 -19.84
CA GLN A 153 10.46 -12.23 -20.57
C GLN A 153 9.35 -12.78 -19.67
N GLN A 154 9.69 -13.20 -18.45
CA GLN A 154 8.74 -13.75 -17.47
C GLN A 154 8.35 -12.77 -16.35
N HIS A 155 8.75 -11.49 -16.44
CA HIS A 155 8.45 -10.51 -15.39
C HIS A 155 7.05 -9.91 -15.50
N PHE A 156 6.42 -10.02 -16.66
CA PHE A 156 5.12 -9.41 -16.96
C PHE A 156 4.11 -10.45 -17.41
N ILE A 157 2.83 -10.11 -17.28
CA ILE A 157 1.71 -10.99 -17.61
C ILE A 157 1.18 -10.57 -18.98
N THR A 158 1.23 -11.49 -19.95
CA THR A 158 0.65 -11.29 -21.29
C THR A 158 -0.48 -12.26 -21.57
N ILE A 159 -1.57 -11.77 -22.17
CA ILE A 159 -2.71 -12.60 -22.58
C ILE A 159 -2.73 -12.72 -24.10
N ASP A 160 -2.36 -13.88 -24.62
CA ASP A 160 -2.23 -14.14 -26.06
C ASP A 160 -3.55 -14.56 -26.74
N GLN A 161 -4.50 -15.12 -26.01
CA GLN A 161 -5.79 -15.62 -26.55
C GLN A 161 -6.98 -14.86 -25.96
N GLU A 162 -8.16 -14.93 -26.58
CA GLU A 162 -9.37 -14.47 -25.89
C GLU A 162 -9.62 -15.38 -24.70
N VAL A 163 -9.31 -14.86 -23.51
CA VAL A 163 -9.57 -15.51 -22.24
C VAL A 163 -10.66 -14.72 -21.54
N ASP A 164 -11.61 -15.43 -20.94
CA ASP A 164 -12.65 -14.80 -20.13
C ASP A 164 -12.02 -14.20 -18.86
N LEU A 165 -12.08 -12.87 -18.77
CA LEU A 165 -11.60 -12.07 -17.65
C LEU A 165 -12.75 -11.43 -16.86
N SER A 166 -14.00 -11.85 -17.11
CA SER A 166 -15.19 -11.28 -16.45
C SER A 166 -15.19 -11.47 -14.93
N ALA A 167 -14.54 -12.53 -14.44
CA ALA A 167 -14.41 -12.81 -13.02
C ALA A 167 -13.43 -11.86 -12.30
N VAL A 168 -12.52 -11.20 -13.01
CA VAL A 168 -11.45 -10.39 -12.43
C VAL A 168 -12.02 -9.14 -11.78
N PHE A 169 -11.61 -8.87 -10.53
CA PHE A 169 -11.97 -7.63 -9.86
C PHE A 169 -11.24 -6.43 -10.49
N ARG A 170 -11.97 -5.36 -10.79
CA ARG A 170 -11.43 -4.17 -11.47
C ARG A 170 -11.57 -2.92 -10.60
N PRO A 171 -10.48 -2.41 -10.00
CA PRO A 171 -10.53 -1.22 -9.14
C PRO A 171 -10.75 0.07 -9.94
N ARG A 172 -10.54 0.02 -11.27
CA ARG A 172 -10.71 1.15 -12.19
C ARG A 172 -11.61 0.76 -13.36
N THR A 173 -12.18 1.76 -14.03
CA THR A 173 -13.03 1.57 -15.22
C THR A 173 -12.23 1.44 -16.52
N THR A 174 -10.93 1.71 -16.47
CA THR A 174 -9.96 1.53 -17.57
C THR A 174 -9.79 0.07 -17.97
N PRO A 175 -9.48 -0.24 -19.24
CA PRO A 175 -9.26 -1.62 -19.69
C PRO A 175 -8.18 -2.34 -18.86
N LEU A 176 -8.43 -3.61 -18.55
CA LEU A 176 -7.50 -4.46 -17.79
C LEU A 176 -6.23 -4.82 -18.59
N LEU A 177 -6.36 -4.88 -19.92
CA LEU A 177 -5.27 -5.24 -20.83
C LEU A 177 -4.90 -4.06 -21.71
N THR A 178 -3.61 -3.78 -21.81
CA THR A 178 -3.05 -2.73 -22.67
C THR A 178 -2.19 -3.35 -23.77
N PRO A 179 -2.39 -2.99 -25.06
CA PRO A 179 -1.54 -3.48 -26.15
C PRO A 179 -0.19 -2.76 -26.16
N PHE A 180 0.89 -3.53 -26.33
CA PHE A 180 2.26 -3.03 -26.51
C PHE A 180 2.95 -3.77 -27.65
N LEU A 181 3.76 -3.04 -28.43
CA LEU A 181 4.61 -3.64 -29.45
C LEU A 181 5.89 -4.18 -28.82
N THR A 182 6.14 -5.49 -28.97
CA THR A 182 7.37 -6.16 -28.52
C THR A 182 8.19 -6.64 -29.71
N ALA A 183 9.43 -7.06 -29.47
CA ALA A 183 10.28 -7.73 -30.45
C ALA A 183 9.67 -9.03 -31.00
N GLN A 184 8.69 -9.63 -30.30
CA GLN A 184 7.96 -10.82 -30.71
C GLN A 184 6.57 -10.50 -31.30
N GLY A 185 6.26 -9.23 -31.56
CA GLY A 185 4.96 -8.76 -32.05
C GLY A 185 4.13 -8.05 -30.97
N GLU A 186 2.89 -7.72 -31.29
CA GLU A 186 1.98 -7.08 -30.32
C GLU A 186 1.62 -8.04 -29.18
N LYS A 187 1.68 -7.56 -27.94
CA LYS A 187 1.29 -8.29 -26.72
C LYS A 187 0.29 -7.48 -25.93
N ARG A 188 -0.73 -8.14 -25.39
CA ARG A 188 -1.69 -7.53 -24.46
C ARG A 188 -1.21 -7.76 -23.03
N VAL A 189 -0.72 -6.73 -22.39
CA VAL A 189 -0.11 -6.77 -21.06
C VAL A 189 -1.15 -6.44 -20.00
N TRP A 190 -1.09 -7.14 -18.86
CA TRP A 190 -1.95 -6.89 -17.71
C TRP A 190 -1.60 -5.56 -17.03
N THR A 191 -2.60 -4.68 -16.90
CA THR A 191 -2.48 -3.32 -16.36
C THR A 191 -3.69 -3.02 -15.48
N THR A 192 -3.66 -3.46 -14.22
CA THR A 192 -4.79 -3.41 -13.28
C THR A 192 -5.30 -1.99 -13.01
N PHE A 193 -4.38 -1.02 -12.98
CA PHE A 193 -4.66 0.35 -12.57
C PHE A 193 -4.70 1.32 -13.75
N SER A 194 -3.59 1.42 -14.50
CA SER A 194 -3.46 2.28 -15.68
C SER A 194 -2.54 1.64 -16.72
N SER A 195 -2.59 2.12 -17.96
CA SER A 195 -1.69 1.64 -19.02
C SER A 195 -0.20 1.90 -18.76
N ASP A 196 0.13 2.77 -17.81
CA ASP A 196 1.52 3.02 -17.39
C ASP A 196 1.96 2.12 -16.23
N GLN A 197 1.03 1.48 -15.53
CA GLN A 197 1.30 0.58 -14.40
C GLN A 197 1.15 -0.88 -14.86
N VAL A 198 2.26 -1.49 -15.26
CA VAL A 198 2.30 -2.88 -15.75
C VAL A 198 2.48 -3.86 -14.60
N ASP A 199 1.55 -4.81 -14.48
CA ASP A 199 1.55 -5.79 -13.39
C ASP A 199 2.70 -6.79 -13.52
N LEU A 200 3.32 -7.07 -12.38
CA LEU A 200 4.41 -8.01 -12.22
C LEU A 200 3.87 -9.45 -12.09
N ASN A 201 4.57 -10.39 -12.72
CA ASN A 201 4.18 -11.80 -12.79
C ASN A 201 4.79 -12.64 -11.66
N TYR A 202 4.09 -12.74 -10.54
CA TYR A 202 4.57 -13.52 -9.38
C TYR A 202 4.57 -15.04 -9.56
N HIS A 203 4.00 -15.58 -10.66
CA HIS A 203 4.23 -16.99 -11.03
C HIS A 203 5.71 -17.27 -11.35
N ASN A 204 6.48 -16.23 -11.68
CA ASN A 204 7.93 -16.34 -11.84
C ASN A 204 8.63 -16.27 -10.47
N PRO A 205 9.21 -17.39 -9.96
CA PRO A 205 9.85 -17.39 -8.65
C PRO A 205 11.10 -16.50 -8.58
N ARG A 206 11.80 -16.26 -9.70
CA ARG A 206 12.96 -15.36 -9.72
C ARG A 206 12.55 -13.92 -9.44
N LEU A 207 11.36 -13.51 -9.91
CA LEU A 207 10.82 -12.18 -9.62
C LEU A 207 10.57 -11.97 -8.12
N LEU A 208 10.03 -12.97 -7.42
CA LEU A 208 9.85 -12.89 -5.97
C LEU A 208 11.19 -12.75 -5.23
N VAL A 209 12.25 -13.41 -5.70
CA VAL A 209 13.60 -13.23 -5.13
C VAL A 209 14.11 -11.81 -5.36
N GLU A 210 13.95 -11.25 -6.56
CA GLU A 210 14.33 -9.86 -6.86
C GLU A 210 13.56 -8.85 -5.99
N MET A 211 12.27 -9.10 -5.75
CA MET A 211 11.43 -8.26 -4.88
C MET A 211 11.84 -8.37 -3.41
N ILE A 212 12.14 -9.57 -2.90
CA ILE A 212 12.63 -9.73 -1.52
C ILE A 212 13.99 -9.04 -1.35
N ASP A 213 14.89 -9.15 -2.33
CA ASP A 213 16.16 -8.40 -2.31
C ASP A 213 15.94 -6.88 -2.29
N LEU A 214 14.95 -6.37 -3.03
CA LEU A 214 14.57 -4.97 -2.99
C LEU A 214 14.05 -4.54 -1.60
N LEU A 215 13.17 -5.33 -0.98
CA LEU A 215 12.65 -5.01 0.37
C LEU A 215 13.76 -5.02 1.43
N LEU A 216 14.70 -5.98 1.33
CA LEU A 216 15.88 -6.02 2.20
C LEU A 216 16.80 -4.82 1.97
N PHE A 217 16.93 -4.37 0.73
CA PHE A 217 17.64 -3.13 0.39
C PHE A 217 16.96 -1.91 1.04
N TYR A 218 15.64 -1.77 0.97
CA TYR A 218 14.91 -0.68 1.65
C TYR A 218 15.15 -0.67 3.16
N ALA A 219 15.09 -1.83 3.80
CA ALA A 219 15.42 -1.95 5.21
C ALA A 219 16.89 -1.58 5.51
N GLN A 220 17.84 -1.99 4.66
CA GLN A 220 19.24 -1.57 4.77
C GLN A 220 19.40 -0.04 4.65
N GLN A 221 18.62 0.61 3.79
CA GLN A 221 18.61 2.07 3.66
C GLN A 221 17.96 2.79 4.87
N GLY A 222 17.18 2.08 5.68
CA GLY A 222 16.66 2.57 6.96
C GLY A 222 15.16 2.39 7.17
N ALA A 223 14.45 1.70 6.26
CA ALA A 223 13.03 1.39 6.46
C ALA A 223 12.85 0.54 7.73
N SER A 224 12.09 1.06 8.69
CA SER A 224 11.60 0.31 9.85
C SER A 224 10.20 -0.26 9.58
N PHE A 225 9.50 0.30 8.60
CA PHE A 225 8.19 -0.15 8.15
C PHE A 225 8.19 -0.24 6.62
N LEU A 226 7.49 -1.23 6.09
CA LEU A 226 7.26 -1.41 4.66
C LEU A 226 5.75 -1.45 4.42
N ARG A 227 5.23 -0.45 3.71
CA ARG A 227 3.84 -0.43 3.25
C ARG A 227 3.74 -1.21 1.95
N LEU A 228 3.12 -2.37 1.98
CA LEU A 228 2.89 -3.24 0.84
C LEU A 228 1.69 -2.68 0.04
N ASP A 229 2.00 -1.94 -1.01
CA ASP A 229 1.04 -1.26 -1.86
C ASP A 229 0.35 -2.23 -2.83
N ALA A 230 -0.96 -2.04 -3.05
CA ALA A 230 -1.77 -2.84 -3.96
C ALA A 230 -1.61 -4.37 -3.74
N ILE A 231 -1.31 -4.79 -2.51
CA ILE A 231 -0.84 -6.13 -2.23
C ILE A 231 -1.89 -7.21 -2.52
N ALA A 232 -3.17 -6.87 -2.43
CA ALA A 232 -4.26 -7.79 -2.70
C ALA A 232 -4.28 -8.35 -4.14
N PHE A 233 -3.67 -7.63 -5.08
CA PHE A 233 -3.64 -7.96 -6.51
C PHE A 233 -2.44 -8.81 -6.93
N LEU A 234 -1.54 -9.18 -6.00
CA LEU A 234 -0.22 -9.71 -6.31
C LEU A 234 -0.25 -10.94 -7.23
N TRP A 235 -1.14 -11.90 -6.93
CA TRP A 235 -1.29 -13.15 -7.68
C TRP A 235 -2.48 -13.12 -8.63
N LYS A 236 -2.27 -13.62 -9.86
CA LYS A 236 -3.29 -13.66 -10.91
C LYS A 236 -3.58 -15.11 -11.28
N GLU A 237 -4.85 -15.48 -11.25
CA GLU A 237 -5.33 -16.82 -11.61
C GLU A 237 -6.60 -16.68 -12.46
N MET A 238 -6.58 -17.28 -13.66
CA MET A 238 -7.69 -17.18 -14.60
C MET A 238 -8.97 -17.80 -14.01
N GLY A 239 -10.11 -17.16 -14.25
CA GLY A 239 -11.41 -17.58 -13.70
C GLY A 239 -11.63 -17.21 -12.23
N THR A 240 -10.72 -16.44 -11.62
CA THR A 240 -10.87 -15.91 -10.26
C THR A 240 -10.95 -14.38 -10.25
N ALA A 241 -11.21 -13.80 -9.08
CA ALA A 241 -11.15 -12.35 -8.88
C ALA A 241 -9.74 -11.76 -9.05
N CYS A 242 -8.68 -12.58 -9.02
CA CYS A 242 -7.29 -12.11 -8.94
C CYS A 242 -7.07 -11.13 -7.77
N LEU A 243 -7.78 -11.37 -6.67
CA LEU A 243 -7.80 -10.55 -5.47
C LEU A 243 -7.82 -11.50 -4.26
N HIS A 244 -6.98 -11.24 -3.24
CA HIS A 244 -6.92 -12.02 -1.99
C HIS A 244 -6.61 -13.52 -2.17
N LEU A 245 -5.93 -13.90 -3.26
CA LEU A 245 -5.64 -15.31 -3.50
C LEU A 245 -4.68 -15.88 -2.42
N PRO A 246 -4.77 -17.18 -2.09
CA PRO A 246 -3.93 -17.78 -1.05
C PRO A 246 -2.42 -17.55 -1.25
N GLN A 247 -1.97 -17.53 -2.50
CA GLN A 247 -0.58 -17.26 -2.86
C GLN A 247 -0.14 -15.84 -2.44
N THR A 248 -1.03 -14.85 -2.52
CA THR A 248 -0.76 -13.50 -2.01
C THR A 248 -0.45 -13.54 -0.52
N HIS A 249 -1.29 -14.22 0.27
CA HIS A 249 -1.07 -14.39 1.72
C HIS A 249 0.25 -15.13 2.00
N TRP A 250 0.52 -16.24 1.29
CA TRP A 250 1.77 -16.99 1.48
C TRP A 250 3.01 -16.18 1.12
N ILE A 251 2.94 -15.30 0.10
CA ILE A 251 4.04 -14.40 -0.23
C ILE A 251 4.29 -13.40 0.91
N ILE A 252 3.24 -12.80 1.49
CA ILE A 252 3.40 -11.87 2.62
C ILE A 252 3.96 -12.61 3.84
N GLN A 253 3.49 -13.83 4.12
CA GLN A 253 4.02 -14.67 5.19
C GLN A 253 5.49 -15.06 4.95
N LEU A 254 5.89 -15.28 3.70
CA LEU A 254 7.29 -15.51 3.33
C LEU A 254 8.12 -14.26 3.59
N ILE A 255 7.66 -13.08 3.15
CA ILE A 255 8.33 -11.80 3.41
C ILE A 255 8.49 -11.58 4.91
N ARG A 256 7.43 -11.82 5.70
CA ARG A 256 7.46 -11.75 7.17
C ARG A 256 8.53 -12.68 7.75
N ALA A 257 8.54 -13.94 7.35
CA ALA A 257 9.52 -14.93 7.80
C ALA A 257 10.98 -14.57 7.41
N VAL A 258 11.18 -13.94 6.25
CA VAL A 258 12.49 -13.41 5.84
C VAL A 258 12.95 -12.30 6.79
N PHE A 259 12.09 -11.34 7.09
CA PHE A 259 12.44 -10.24 8.02
C PHE A 259 12.67 -10.72 9.44
N GLU A 260 11.91 -11.71 9.93
CA GLU A 260 12.16 -12.34 11.23
C GLU A 260 13.57 -12.95 11.36
N ILE A 261 14.20 -13.34 10.24
CA ILE A 261 15.56 -13.90 10.24
C ILE A 261 16.62 -12.80 10.13
N VAL A 262 16.39 -11.79 9.27
CA VAL A 262 17.43 -10.84 8.87
C VAL A 262 17.34 -9.51 9.62
N ALA A 263 16.12 -9.02 9.86
CA ALA A 263 15.85 -7.73 10.50
C ALA A 263 14.49 -7.75 11.23
N PRO A 264 14.40 -8.41 12.42
CA PRO A 264 13.13 -8.65 13.13
C PRO A 264 12.39 -7.39 13.58
N HIS A 265 13.05 -6.23 13.54
CA HIS A 265 12.48 -4.93 13.88
C HIS A 265 11.65 -4.33 12.74
N VAL A 266 11.78 -4.84 11.51
CA VAL A 266 11.04 -4.31 10.36
C VAL A 266 9.60 -4.78 10.41
N ARG A 267 8.67 -3.84 10.33
CA ARG A 267 7.23 -4.09 10.35
C ARG A 267 6.65 -4.03 8.93
N LEU A 268 5.69 -4.89 8.67
CA LEU A 268 4.97 -4.97 7.40
C LEU A 268 3.58 -4.40 7.60
N ILE A 269 3.15 -3.57 6.68
CA ILE A 269 1.85 -2.93 6.68
C ILE A 269 1.19 -3.24 5.35
N THR A 270 0.01 -3.82 5.36
CA THR A 270 -0.74 -4.03 4.11
C THR A 270 -1.68 -2.88 3.87
N GLU A 271 -1.70 -2.41 2.63
CA GLU A 271 -2.75 -1.51 2.15
C GLU A 271 -3.77 -2.32 1.34
N THR A 272 -5.00 -2.41 1.86
CA THR A 272 -6.13 -3.06 1.17
C THR A 272 -7.44 -2.30 1.43
N ASN A 273 -7.78 -1.40 0.53
CA ASN A 273 -9.07 -0.67 0.52
C ASN A 273 -10.26 -1.57 0.07
N VAL A 274 -10.57 -2.58 0.90
CA VAL A 274 -11.59 -3.62 0.67
C VAL A 274 -12.54 -3.72 1.88
N PRO A 275 -13.67 -4.45 1.80
CA PRO A 275 -14.56 -4.66 2.94
C PRO A 275 -13.79 -5.05 4.21
N HIS A 276 -14.23 -4.53 5.36
CA HIS A 276 -13.48 -4.63 6.61
C HIS A 276 -13.01 -6.05 6.95
N ALA A 277 -13.88 -7.06 6.84
CA ALA A 277 -13.54 -8.45 7.15
C ALA A 277 -12.44 -9.02 6.23
N GLU A 278 -12.39 -8.62 4.97
CA GLU A 278 -11.36 -9.04 4.01
C GLU A 278 -10.01 -8.41 4.36
N ASN A 279 -10.00 -7.13 4.77
CA ASN A 279 -8.79 -6.44 5.22
C ASN A 279 -8.17 -7.13 6.46
N LEU A 280 -8.99 -7.60 7.41
CA LEU A 280 -8.50 -8.30 8.61
C LEU A 280 -7.79 -9.61 8.30
N SER A 281 -8.08 -10.26 7.18
CA SER A 281 -7.45 -11.53 6.79
C SER A 281 -5.92 -11.41 6.64
N TYR A 282 -5.40 -10.20 6.39
CA TYR A 282 -3.97 -9.94 6.24
C TYR A 282 -3.17 -9.97 7.54
N PHE A 283 -3.83 -10.05 8.70
CA PHE A 283 -3.16 -10.41 9.94
C PHE A 283 -2.75 -11.89 9.99
N GLY A 284 -3.28 -12.73 9.09
CA GLY A 284 -3.05 -14.17 9.08
C GLY A 284 -3.54 -14.81 10.38
N ASP A 285 -2.66 -15.53 11.08
CA ASP A 285 -2.94 -16.08 12.42
C ASP A 285 -2.63 -15.09 13.56
N GLY A 286 -2.33 -13.84 13.24
CA GLY A 286 -1.87 -12.82 14.17
C GLY A 286 -0.37 -12.85 14.45
N SER A 287 0.39 -13.79 13.90
CA SER A 287 1.85 -13.87 14.14
C SER A 287 2.67 -14.04 12.86
N ASN A 288 2.03 -14.39 11.75
CA ASN A 288 2.74 -14.94 10.60
C ASN A 288 2.74 -14.07 9.34
N GLU A 289 1.93 -13.01 9.26
CA GLU A 289 1.72 -12.20 8.06
C GLU A 289 2.02 -10.69 8.31
N ALA A 290 1.07 -9.79 8.06
CA ALA A 290 1.25 -8.36 8.29
C ALA A 290 1.31 -8.05 9.79
N HIS A 291 2.07 -7.01 10.14
CA HIS A 291 2.11 -6.50 11.50
C HIS A 291 1.02 -5.46 11.74
N LEU A 292 0.77 -4.61 10.74
CA LEU A 292 -0.34 -3.68 10.77
C LEU A 292 -1.18 -3.80 9.50
N VAL A 293 -2.46 -3.47 9.63
CA VAL A 293 -3.34 -3.21 8.49
C VAL A 293 -3.93 -1.81 8.65
N TYR A 294 -4.12 -1.09 7.55
CA TYR A 294 -4.82 0.20 7.59
C TYR A 294 -6.25 0.02 8.07
N ASN A 295 -6.74 0.91 8.92
CA ASN A 295 -8.11 0.88 9.40
C ASN A 295 -9.06 1.60 8.44
N PHE A 296 -9.19 1.10 7.21
CA PHE A 296 -9.94 1.77 6.15
C PHE A 296 -11.43 1.99 6.41
N ALA A 297 -12.04 1.27 7.36
CA ALA A 297 -13.43 1.51 7.77
C ALA A 297 -13.58 2.76 8.64
N LEU A 298 -12.51 3.20 9.32
CA LEU A 298 -12.53 4.31 10.26
C LEU A 298 -12.89 5.66 9.59
N PRO A 299 -12.20 6.12 8.52
CA PRO A 299 -12.51 7.41 7.90
C PRO A 299 -13.97 7.63 7.49
N PRO A 300 -14.61 6.73 6.71
CA PRO A 300 -16.00 6.91 6.31
C PRO A 300 -17.00 6.76 7.46
N LEU A 301 -16.72 5.95 8.49
CA LEU A 301 -17.60 5.81 9.65
C LEU A 301 -17.59 7.06 10.54
N VAL A 302 -16.41 7.62 10.82
CA VAL A 302 -16.28 8.88 11.56
C VAL A 302 -16.98 10.00 10.80
N LEU A 303 -16.77 10.07 9.48
CA LEU A 303 -17.44 11.04 8.62
C LEU A 303 -18.97 10.89 8.66
N HIS A 304 -19.48 9.66 8.55
CA HIS A 304 -20.91 9.37 8.64
C HIS A 304 -21.49 9.81 9.99
N SER A 305 -20.83 9.42 11.08
CA SER A 305 -21.34 9.68 12.43
C SER A 305 -21.38 11.16 12.78
N LEU A 306 -20.31 11.91 12.47
CA LEU A 306 -20.27 13.35 12.76
C LEU A 306 -21.23 14.16 11.88
N ARG A 307 -21.44 13.73 10.62
CA ARG A 307 -22.37 14.43 9.72
C ARG A 307 -23.84 14.21 10.09
N ASN A 308 -24.18 13.02 10.55
CA ASN A 308 -25.56 12.66 10.87
C ASN A 308 -25.92 12.86 12.34
N GLY A 309 -24.93 13.13 13.20
CA GLY A 309 -25.14 13.19 14.65
C GLY A 309 -25.53 11.83 15.25
N ASP A 310 -25.17 10.74 14.57
CA ASP A 310 -25.50 9.37 14.96
C ASP A 310 -24.24 8.50 15.01
N GLY A 311 -23.81 8.18 16.23
CA GLY A 311 -22.66 7.33 16.50
C GLY A 311 -22.95 5.83 16.44
N SER A 312 -24.18 5.39 16.18
CA SER A 312 -24.59 4.00 16.41
C SER A 312 -23.78 3.00 15.56
N ALA A 313 -23.63 3.27 14.26
CA ALA A 313 -22.87 2.38 13.36
C ALA A 313 -21.38 2.33 13.74
N PHE A 314 -20.78 3.49 14.04
CA PHE A 314 -19.40 3.58 14.49
C PHE A 314 -19.18 2.83 15.81
N SER A 315 -20.02 3.04 16.83
CA SER A 315 -19.92 2.39 18.13
C SER A 315 -20.09 0.87 18.03
N ASN A 316 -21.04 0.39 17.22
CA ASN A 316 -21.23 -1.03 16.98
C ASN A 316 -20.01 -1.66 16.28
N TRP A 317 -19.44 -0.95 15.30
CA TRP A 317 -18.23 -1.40 14.61
C TRP A 317 -17.02 -1.43 15.56
N VAL A 318 -16.76 -0.37 16.35
CA VAL A 318 -15.67 -0.35 17.34
C VAL A 318 -15.82 -1.49 18.36
N ALA A 319 -17.04 -1.75 18.84
CA ALA A 319 -17.31 -2.84 19.78
C ALA A 319 -17.08 -4.24 19.17
N SER A 320 -17.01 -4.34 17.84
CA SER A 320 -16.74 -5.61 17.13
C SER A 320 -15.26 -5.81 16.78
N LEU A 321 -14.40 -4.81 17.00
CA LEU A 321 -12.98 -4.90 16.66
C LEU A 321 -12.27 -5.86 17.61
N GLU A 322 -11.68 -6.90 17.02
CA GLU A 322 -10.82 -7.87 17.71
C GLU A 322 -9.51 -8.01 16.94
N LEU A 323 -8.40 -8.12 17.68
CA LEU A 323 -7.10 -8.44 17.13
C LEU A 323 -6.82 -9.93 17.36
N PRO A 324 -6.28 -10.66 16.37
CA PRO A 324 -5.99 -12.09 16.52
C PRO A 324 -4.83 -12.38 17.48
N SER A 325 -4.01 -11.38 17.80
CA SER A 325 -2.92 -11.48 18.78
C SER A 325 -2.50 -10.10 19.30
N ASP A 326 -1.59 -10.07 20.27
CA ASP A 326 -0.91 -8.87 20.77
C ASP A 326 0.28 -8.40 19.90
N GLN A 327 0.57 -9.10 18.80
CA GLN A 327 1.68 -8.79 17.88
C GLN A 327 1.25 -7.98 16.65
N VAL A 328 -0.05 -7.71 16.52
CA VAL A 328 -0.63 -6.98 15.39
C VAL A 328 -1.48 -5.83 15.88
N THR A 329 -1.64 -4.80 15.06
CA THR A 329 -2.52 -3.67 15.38
C THR A 329 -3.01 -2.96 14.12
N PHE A 330 -4.00 -2.08 14.28
CA PHE A 330 -4.48 -1.22 13.22
C PHE A 330 -3.60 0.02 13.05
N LEU A 331 -3.46 0.48 11.81
CA LEU A 331 -3.03 1.84 11.51
C LEU A 331 -4.27 2.72 11.33
N ASN A 332 -4.62 3.47 12.37
CA ASN A 332 -5.74 4.41 12.34
C ASN A 332 -5.37 5.69 11.58
N PHE A 333 -6.29 6.15 10.73
CA PHE A 333 -6.16 7.38 9.96
C PHE A 333 -7.57 7.90 9.59
N LEU A 334 -7.66 9.15 9.15
CA LEU A 334 -8.89 9.76 8.65
C LEU A 334 -8.78 10.25 7.20
N ALA A 335 -7.56 10.49 6.72
CA ALA A 335 -7.29 10.90 5.35
C ALA A 335 -5.95 10.32 4.90
N SER A 336 -5.86 9.98 3.62
CA SER A 336 -4.65 9.52 2.95
C SER A 336 -4.37 10.41 1.73
N HIS A 337 -3.36 10.05 0.95
CA HIS A 337 -3.12 10.65 -0.37
C HIS A 337 -4.20 10.26 -1.38
N ASP A 338 -4.83 9.10 -1.18
CA ASP A 338 -6.05 8.69 -1.87
C ASP A 338 -7.31 9.37 -1.28
N GLY A 339 -8.46 9.05 -1.86
CA GLY A 339 -9.76 9.44 -1.32
C GLY A 339 -10.23 8.58 -0.13
N ILE A 340 -11.37 8.96 0.44
CA ILE A 340 -12.05 8.19 1.49
C ILE A 340 -12.69 6.96 0.84
N GLY A 341 -12.13 5.78 1.09
CA GLY A 341 -12.65 4.51 0.60
C GLY A 341 -14.07 4.21 1.09
N ILE A 342 -14.94 3.77 0.18
CA ILE A 342 -16.33 3.37 0.48
C ILE A 342 -16.49 1.85 0.60
N GLY A 343 -15.65 1.08 -0.10
CA GLY A 343 -15.62 -0.39 0.03
C GLY A 343 -15.57 -0.91 1.48
N PRO A 344 -14.73 -0.35 2.36
CA PRO A 344 -14.55 -0.81 3.74
C PRO A 344 -15.80 -0.80 4.61
N VAL A 345 -16.76 0.09 4.32
CA VAL A 345 -18.01 0.21 5.09
C VAL A 345 -19.18 -0.58 4.52
N ARG A 346 -18.99 -1.27 3.38
CA ARG A 346 -20.00 -2.18 2.84
C ARG A 346 -20.15 -3.38 3.77
N GLY A 347 -21.38 -3.62 4.22
CA GLY A 347 -21.68 -4.59 5.28
C GLY A 347 -21.71 -4.00 6.70
N ILE A 348 -21.30 -2.72 6.87
CA ILE A 348 -21.41 -1.97 8.12
C ILE A 348 -22.50 -0.90 7.99
N LEU A 349 -22.42 -0.08 6.94
CA LEU A 349 -23.44 0.91 6.59
C LEU A 349 -24.40 0.34 5.55
N ARG A 350 -25.65 0.80 5.59
CA ARG A 350 -26.63 0.53 4.53
C ARG A 350 -26.29 1.30 3.25
N GLU A 351 -26.74 0.79 2.12
CA GLU A 351 -26.49 1.43 0.81
C GLU A 351 -27.04 2.86 0.73
N GLU A 352 -28.16 3.16 1.41
CA GLU A 352 -28.70 4.53 1.46
C GLU A 352 -27.75 5.47 2.21
N GLN A 353 -27.16 5.01 3.31
CA GLN A 353 -26.19 5.79 4.10
C GLN A 353 -24.90 6.03 3.31
N ILE A 354 -24.47 5.06 2.50
CA ILE A 354 -23.35 5.22 1.58
C ILE A 354 -23.69 6.25 0.49
N ALA A 355 -24.89 6.18 -0.08
CA ALA A 355 -25.35 7.15 -1.08
C ALA A 355 -25.42 8.59 -0.53
N GLU A 356 -25.75 8.79 0.75
CA GLU A 356 -25.70 10.10 1.43
C GLU A 356 -24.27 10.65 1.58
N LEU A 357 -23.28 9.79 1.83
CA LEU A 357 -21.87 10.18 1.87
C LEU A 357 -21.42 10.66 0.49
N VAL A 358 -21.75 9.90 -0.56
CA VAL A 358 -21.47 10.24 -1.97
C VAL A 358 -22.13 11.55 -2.36
N SER A 359 -23.43 11.69 -2.12
CA SER A 359 -24.19 12.88 -2.49
C SER A 359 -23.69 14.12 -1.75
N GLY A 360 -23.42 14.00 -0.45
CA GLY A 360 -22.89 15.12 0.32
C GLY A 360 -21.46 15.52 -0.07
N THR A 361 -20.68 14.60 -0.60
CA THR A 361 -19.35 14.89 -1.18
C THR A 361 -19.50 15.73 -2.44
N LEU A 362 -20.34 15.28 -3.38
CA LEU A 362 -20.61 15.99 -4.63
C LEU A 362 -21.22 17.38 -4.39
N GLU A 363 -22.16 17.47 -3.44
CA GLU A 363 -22.73 18.75 -3.04
C GLU A 363 -21.66 19.75 -2.65
N ARG A 364 -20.58 19.31 -1.99
CA ARG A 364 -19.44 20.13 -1.53
C ARG A 364 -18.35 20.30 -2.59
N GLN A 365 -18.63 20.00 -3.85
CA GLN A 365 -17.67 20.06 -4.96
C GLN A 365 -16.50 19.07 -4.84
N GLY A 366 -16.62 18.07 -3.96
CA GLY A 366 -15.75 16.91 -4.00
C GLY A 366 -16.04 16.04 -5.23
N LEU A 367 -15.11 15.16 -5.56
CA LEU A 367 -15.24 14.22 -6.67
C LEU A 367 -15.44 12.79 -6.13
N VAL A 368 -15.88 11.87 -6.99
CA VAL A 368 -16.07 10.46 -6.63
C VAL A 368 -15.42 9.60 -7.71
N SER A 369 -14.51 8.73 -7.30
CA SER A 369 -13.95 7.68 -8.16
C SER A 369 -14.90 6.49 -8.18
N TYR A 370 -15.00 5.82 -9.33
CA TYR A 370 -15.87 4.67 -9.53
C TYR A 370 -15.06 3.44 -9.95
N LYS A 371 -15.51 2.26 -9.55
CA LYS A 371 -15.00 0.96 -9.99
C LYS A 371 -16.01 0.24 -10.88
N THR A 372 -15.54 -0.72 -11.67
CA THR A 372 -16.39 -1.61 -12.47
C THR A 372 -16.78 -2.83 -11.65
N THR A 373 -18.07 -3.16 -11.64
CA THR A 373 -18.62 -4.36 -10.99
C THR A 373 -18.64 -5.56 -11.94
N PRO A 374 -18.79 -6.80 -11.43
CA PRO A 374 -18.81 -8.00 -12.29
C PRO A 374 -19.91 -8.01 -13.35
N ASP A 375 -21.04 -7.33 -13.09
CA ASP A 375 -22.15 -7.18 -14.05
C ASP A 375 -21.91 -6.06 -15.09
N GLY A 376 -20.74 -5.42 -15.07
CA GLY A 376 -20.36 -4.34 -15.98
C GLY A 376 -20.90 -2.96 -15.59
N SER A 377 -21.67 -2.85 -14.51
CA SER A 377 -22.09 -1.55 -13.96
C SER A 377 -20.94 -0.85 -13.20
N THR A 378 -21.24 0.31 -12.62
CA THR A 378 -20.24 1.08 -11.84
C THR A 378 -20.75 1.33 -10.42
N SER A 379 -19.81 1.35 -9.47
CA SER A 379 -20.09 1.59 -8.06
C SER A 379 -19.10 2.60 -7.49
N PRO A 380 -19.53 3.51 -6.58
CA PRO A 380 -18.62 4.41 -5.88
C PRO A 380 -17.51 3.64 -5.17
N TYR A 381 -16.27 4.10 -5.36
CA TYR A 381 -15.08 3.50 -4.80
C TYR A 381 -14.45 4.40 -3.74
N GLU A 382 -14.19 5.67 -4.09
CA GLU A 382 -13.49 6.63 -3.22
C GLU A 382 -14.14 8.02 -3.31
N LEU A 383 -14.24 8.71 -2.17
CA LEU A 383 -14.63 10.11 -2.10
C LEU A 383 -13.38 10.99 -2.09
N ASN A 384 -13.24 11.84 -3.10
CA ASN A 384 -12.09 12.73 -3.27
C ASN A 384 -12.48 14.13 -2.80
N ILE A 385 -12.25 14.39 -1.51
CA ILE A 385 -12.56 15.65 -0.84
C ILE A 385 -11.61 15.83 0.34
N ASN A 386 -11.24 17.07 0.65
CA ASN A 386 -10.51 17.38 1.88
C ASN A 386 -11.36 16.96 3.10
N TYR A 387 -10.77 16.24 4.05
CA TYR A 387 -11.53 15.70 5.19
C TYR A 387 -12.18 16.80 6.06
N PHE A 388 -11.55 17.98 6.18
CA PHE A 388 -12.12 19.13 6.88
C PHE A 388 -13.42 19.60 6.22
N ASP A 389 -13.40 19.76 4.89
CA ASP A 389 -14.58 20.15 4.11
C ASP A 389 -15.63 19.03 4.07
N ALA A 390 -15.21 17.76 4.10
CA ALA A 390 -16.12 16.62 4.21
C ALA A 390 -16.93 16.68 5.51
N LEU A 391 -16.28 17.03 6.63
CA LEU A 391 -16.92 17.18 7.93
C LEU A 391 -17.80 18.44 8.02
N SER A 392 -17.37 19.55 7.40
CA SER A 392 -18.05 20.86 7.49
C SER A 392 -18.15 21.51 6.12
N ASP A 393 -19.37 21.80 5.65
CA ASP A 393 -19.55 22.45 4.33
C ASP A 393 -19.06 23.90 4.39
N PRO A 394 -18.00 24.28 3.64
CA PRO A 394 -17.42 25.63 3.70
C PRO A 394 -18.39 26.72 3.23
N ARG A 395 -19.49 26.37 2.56
CA ARG A 395 -20.51 27.32 2.06
C ARG A 395 -21.65 27.53 3.03
N ARG A 396 -21.79 26.66 4.05
CA ARG A 396 -22.77 26.88 5.12
C ARG A 396 -22.25 27.99 6.03
N LYS A 397 -23.16 28.86 6.46
CA LYS A 397 -22.85 29.91 7.44
C LYS A 397 -22.83 29.34 8.85
N GLU A 398 -21.86 28.45 9.11
CA GLU A 398 -21.57 27.94 10.44
C GLU A 398 -20.36 28.69 11.03
N PRO A 399 -20.29 28.89 12.36
CA PRO A 399 -19.10 29.48 12.98
C PRO A 399 -17.88 28.58 12.76
N LEU A 400 -16.71 29.18 12.47
CA LEU A 400 -15.45 28.45 12.31
C LEU A 400 -15.14 27.56 13.52
N GLU A 401 -15.48 28.02 14.72
CA GLU A 401 -15.33 27.25 15.96
C GLU A 401 -16.01 25.87 15.89
N LEU A 402 -17.19 25.79 15.26
CA LEU A 402 -17.89 24.52 15.10
C LEU A 402 -17.17 23.59 14.12
N HIS A 403 -16.56 24.15 13.07
CA HIS A 403 -15.76 23.35 12.13
C HIS A 403 -14.53 22.77 12.83
N LEU A 404 -13.84 23.59 13.64
CA LEU A 404 -12.69 23.17 14.44
C LEU A 404 -13.09 22.09 15.46
N GLN A 405 -14.21 22.25 16.16
CA GLN A 405 -14.72 21.25 17.10
C GLN A 405 -15.02 19.91 16.42
N ARG A 406 -15.64 19.91 15.24
CA ARG A 406 -15.87 18.67 14.47
C ARG A 406 -14.56 18.02 14.05
N PHE A 407 -13.59 18.81 13.58
CA PHE A 407 -12.30 18.29 13.15
C PHE A 407 -11.49 17.70 14.32
N ILE A 408 -11.47 18.38 15.47
CA ILE A 408 -10.84 17.88 16.70
C ILE A 408 -11.55 16.62 17.19
N ALA A 409 -12.88 16.61 17.20
CA ALA A 409 -13.65 15.43 17.60
C ALA A 409 -13.36 14.23 16.70
N ALA A 410 -13.25 14.43 15.38
CA ALA A 410 -12.87 13.36 14.46
C ALA A 410 -11.49 12.79 14.80
N HIS A 411 -10.48 13.64 15.01
CA HIS A 411 -9.13 13.19 15.35
C HIS A 411 -9.05 12.53 16.73
N ALA A 412 -9.85 12.98 17.69
CA ALA A 412 -9.95 12.34 19.00
C ALA A 412 -10.62 10.95 18.96
N LEU A 413 -11.39 10.62 17.91
CA LEU A 413 -11.91 9.26 17.68
C LEU A 413 -10.88 8.37 16.97
N MET A 414 -9.91 8.97 16.28
CA MET A 414 -8.85 8.25 15.57
C MET A 414 -7.70 7.86 16.50
N LEU A 415 -7.32 8.78 17.41
CA LEU A 415 -6.37 8.57 18.49
C LEU A 415 -6.99 7.70 19.59
#